data_AF-A0A9D2FN74-F1
#
_entry.id   AF-A0A9D2FN74-F1
#
_cell.length_a   1.000
_cell.length_b   1.000
_cell.length_c   1.000
_cell.angle_alpha   90.00
_cell.angle_beta   90.00
_cell.angle_gamma   90.00
#
_symmetry.space_group_name_H-M   'P 1'
#
loop_
_entity.id
_entity.type
_entity.pdbx_description
1 polymer ?
#
loop_
_entity_poly.entity_id
_entity_poly.type
_entity_poly.pdbx_seq_one_letter_code
_entity_poly.pdbx_strand_id
1 'polypeptide(L)'
;MKIIPLPAEREARQRKARSLKRLAKAYNVCLLTLAIVAVACLIGVLVVVIMLEMGDPTPAQTQLYYILTGSFAGGAVLFAAGSLLFGKLSQEATLTQLDFVEHCNGEACFFVGDGTIAEFSDDALLIRSETDTAKQKIRVPYKDIKFHSVCTRTKPQEKGKWSVVMEMPARYVMKRGDSPRALIETDGKERLYRTIEERGLMLLGEQPPRGNERRENKKFEPRARFLLPDEQRRRRSLIFAGVGVVLIVAGALIAVFWKEFLLIGIILGVFGLFWSIRSLFAFAKAKGALSFYEEGIYWQESGRAETDRFFLKWSELVRVKLETVEGKHYLAAECAYGSYHIPEVAGAYDYLKEFRPELCEA
;
A
#
# COMPACT_ATOMS: atom_id res chain seq x y z
N MET A 1 13.51 -10.06 -10.04
CA MET A 1 13.53 -11.11 -8.98
C MET A 1 14.62 -12.11 -9.32
N LYS A 2 15.37 -12.62 -8.33
CA LYS A 2 16.32 -13.72 -8.57
C LYS A 2 15.53 -15.03 -8.62
N ILE A 3 15.49 -15.68 -9.78
CA ILE A 3 14.88 -17.01 -9.91
C ILE A 3 15.78 -18.00 -9.18
N ILE A 4 15.23 -18.67 -8.17
CA ILE A 4 15.96 -19.68 -7.41
C ILE A 4 15.72 -21.03 -8.08
N PRO A 5 16.77 -21.75 -8.52
CA PRO A 5 16.60 -23.06 -9.12
C PRO A 5 16.00 -24.04 -8.10
N LEU A 6 15.06 -24.85 -8.58
CA LEU A 6 14.39 -25.89 -7.82
C LEU A 6 15.32 -27.10 -7.64
N PRO A 7 15.60 -27.52 -6.39
CA PRO A 7 16.23 -28.81 -6.13
C PRO A 7 15.34 -29.96 -6.64
N ALA A 8 15.93 -31.00 -7.24
CA ALA A 8 15.20 -32.17 -7.71
C ALA A 8 14.47 -32.90 -6.56
N GLU A 9 15.14 -33.06 -5.42
CA GLU A 9 14.60 -33.76 -4.26
C GLU A 9 13.54 -32.96 -3.50
N ARG A 10 12.46 -33.64 -3.10
CA ARG A 10 11.35 -33.05 -2.33
C ARG A 10 11.80 -32.54 -0.96
N GLU A 11 12.70 -33.27 -0.30
CA GLU A 11 13.26 -32.85 0.99
C GLU A 11 14.12 -31.59 0.87
N ALA A 12 14.97 -31.52 -0.15
CA ALA A 12 15.81 -30.35 -0.42
C ALA A 12 14.95 -29.11 -0.72
N ARG A 13 13.84 -29.27 -1.46
CA ARG A 13 12.84 -28.21 -1.67
C ARG A 13 12.24 -27.72 -0.35
N GLN A 14 11.81 -28.62 0.53
CA GLN A 14 11.25 -28.25 1.83
C GLN A 14 12.28 -27.56 2.74
N ARG A 15 13.54 -28.03 2.77
CA ARG A 15 14.62 -27.40 3.54
C ARG A 15 14.89 -25.97 3.05
N LYS A 16 14.91 -25.76 1.73
CA LYS A 16 15.10 -24.44 1.11
C LYS A 16 13.91 -23.49 1.32
N ALA A 17 12.68 -23.99 1.24
CA ALA A 17 11.49 -23.20 1.57
C ALA A 17 11.51 -22.75 3.04
N ARG A 18 11.89 -23.65 3.97
CA ARG A 18 12.04 -23.33 5.40
C ARG A 18 13.16 -22.33 5.65
N SER A 19 14.30 -22.43 4.96
CA SER A 19 15.41 -21.48 5.12
C SER A 19 15.03 -20.08 4.63
N LEU A 20 14.37 -19.97 3.48
CA LEU A 20 13.85 -18.70 2.96
C LEU A 20 12.81 -18.08 3.91
N LYS A 21 11.89 -18.90 4.44
CA LYS A 21 10.92 -18.45 5.45
C LYS A 21 11.59 -17.95 6.73
N ARG A 22 12.64 -18.63 7.20
CA ARG A 22 13.43 -18.19 8.36
C ARG A 22 14.16 -16.88 8.07
N LEU A 23 14.70 -16.71 6.87
CA LEU A 23 15.40 -15.50 6.45
C LEU A 23 14.44 -14.30 6.36
N ALA A 24 13.26 -14.46 5.75
CA ALA A 24 12.23 -13.42 5.73
C ALA A 24 11.77 -13.05 7.16
N LYS A 25 11.57 -14.06 8.02
CA LYS A 25 11.26 -13.83 9.45
C LYS A 25 12.39 -13.10 10.17
N ALA A 26 13.65 -13.46 9.91
CA ALA A 26 14.81 -12.81 10.51
C ALA A 26 14.88 -11.33 10.13
N TYR A 27 14.68 -10.98 8.85
CA TYR A 27 14.63 -9.58 8.43
C TYR A 27 13.46 -8.80 9.06
N ASN A 28 12.29 -9.42 9.19
CA ASN A 28 11.18 -8.80 9.91
C ASN A 28 11.47 -8.58 11.40
N VAL A 29 12.14 -9.53 12.05
CA VAL A 29 12.58 -9.37 13.45
C VAL A 29 13.61 -8.25 13.54
N CYS A 30 14.62 -8.20 12.67
CA CYS A 30 15.60 -7.13 12.62
C CYS A 30 14.95 -5.75 12.41
N LEU A 31 14.02 -5.65 11.45
CA LEU A 31 13.21 -4.46 11.21
C LEU A 31 12.53 -3.98 12.50
N LEU A 32 11.81 -4.87 13.17
CA LEU A 32 11.07 -4.55 14.39
C LEU A 32 12.01 -4.15 15.52
N THR A 33 13.11 -4.89 15.73
CA THR A 33 14.09 -4.57 16.77
C THR A 33 14.74 -3.22 16.55
N LEU A 34 15.12 -2.88 15.31
CA LEU A 34 15.72 -1.59 14.99
C LEU A 34 14.72 -0.45 15.18
N ALA A 35 13.45 -0.66 14.81
CA ALA A 35 12.39 0.31 15.05
C ALA A 35 12.17 0.56 16.55
N ILE A 36 12.14 -0.50 17.37
CA ILE A 36 12.00 -0.39 18.83
C ILE A 36 13.20 0.34 19.44
N VAL A 37 14.43 -0.01 19.03
CA VAL A 37 15.64 0.66 19.53
C VAL A 37 15.67 2.12 19.12
N ALA A 38 15.24 2.47 17.90
CA ALA A 38 15.14 3.87 17.48
C ALA A 38 14.17 4.67 18.38
N VAL A 39 13.02 4.10 18.73
CA VAL A 39 12.07 4.71 19.67
C VAL A 39 12.66 4.81 21.08
N ALA A 40 13.35 3.77 21.55
CA ALA A 40 14.03 3.79 22.85
C ALA A 40 15.13 4.87 22.91
N CYS A 41 15.89 5.07 21.83
CA CYS A 41 16.85 6.16 21.73
C CYS A 41 16.17 7.54 21.81
N LEU A 42 15.00 7.73 21.16
CA LEU A 42 14.23 8.98 21.29
C LEU A 42 13.72 9.22 22.71
N ILE A 43 13.28 8.17 23.40
CA ILE A 43 12.92 8.24 24.83
C ILE A 43 14.17 8.58 25.67
N GLY A 44 15.32 7.99 25.35
CA GLY A 44 16.60 8.29 25.98
C GLY A 44 17.00 9.75 25.83
N VAL A 45 16.84 10.34 24.64
CA VAL A 45 17.02 11.79 24.41
C VAL A 45 16.12 12.57 25.37
N LEU A 46 14.83 12.22 25.46
CA LEU A 46 13.87 12.92 26.32
C LEU A 46 14.30 12.86 27.80
N VAL A 47 14.68 11.68 28.29
CA VAL A 47 15.12 11.48 29.69
C VAL A 47 16.39 12.25 30.00
N VAL A 48 17.39 12.20 29.11
CA VAL A 48 18.66 12.91 29.32
C VAL A 48 18.44 14.40 29.38
N VAL A 49 17.58 14.96 28.52
CA VAL A 49 17.35 16.40 28.61
C VAL A 49 16.50 16.77 29.83
N ILE A 50 15.56 15.92 30.25
CA ILE A 50 14.88 16.09 31.54
C ILE A 50 15.90 16.13 32.70
N MET A 51 16.88 15.24 32.72
CA MET A 51 17.92 15.19 33.77
C MET A 51 18.90 16.37 33.71
N LEU A 52 19.18 16.89 32.51
CA LEU A 52 19.96 18.10 32.31
C LEU A 52 19.32 19.33 32.95
N GLU A 53 18.00 19.31 33.10
CA GLU A 53 17.18 20.47 33.44
C GLU A 53 16.53 20.44 34.81
N MET A 54 16.13 19.25 35.27
CA MET A 54 15.56 19.07 36.61
C MET A 54 16.61 18.66 37.65
N GLY A 55 17.82 18.33 37.23
CA GLY A 55 18.93 18.07 38.13
C GLY A 55 19.75 19.33 38.39
N ASP A 56 20.55 19.30 39.46
CA ASP A 56 21.72 20.18 39.65
C ASP A 56 23.00 19.43 39.21
N PRO A 57 23.24 19.22 37.90
CA PRO A 57 24.41 18.50 37.46
C PRO A 57 25.68 19.32 37.66
N THR A 58 26.72 18.66 38.16
CA THR A 58 28.08 19.18 38.12
C THR A 58 28.53 19.44 36.67
N PRO A 59 29.52 20.32 36.41
CA PRO A 59 29.99 20.63 35.05
C PRO A 59 30.39 19.39 34.23
N ALA A 60 30.96 18.38 34.89
CA ALA A 60 31.30 17.10 34.29
C ALA A 60 30.06 16.28 33.89
N GLN A 61 29.00 16.31 34.69
CA GLN A 61 27.71 15.67 34.38
C GLN A 61 26.98 16.38 33.24
N THR A 62 27.06 17.71 33.17
CA THR A 62 26.48 18.49 32.06
C THR A 62 27.11 18.12 30.73
N GLN A 63 28.44 18.02 30.65
CA GLN A 63 29.14 17.54 29.44
C GLN A 63 28.73 16.11 29.09
N LEU A 64 28.63 15.23 30.08
CA LEU A 64 28.20 13.84 29.87
C LEU A 64 26.78 13.78 29.28
N TYR A 65 25.84 14.59 29.76
CA TYR A 65 24.47 14.62 29.25
C TYR A 65 24.39 15.19 27.82
N TYR A 66 25.21 16.16 27.44
CA TYR A 66 25.29 16.60 26.04
C TYR A 66 25.82 15.49 25.12
N ILE A 67 26.85 14.76 25.55
CA ILE A 67 27.37 13.60 24.80
C ILE A 67 26.29 12.52 24.66
N LEU A 68 25.57 12.20 25.75
CA LEU A 68 24.46 11.24 25.72
C LEU A 68 23.33 11.70 24.80
N THR A 69 22.98 12.98 24.80
CA THR A 69 21.96 13.54 23.91
C THR A 69 22.36 13.36 22.44
N GLY A 70 23.60 13.70 22.08
CA GLY A 70 24.13 13.48 20.73
C GLY A 70 24.18 12.00 20.35
N SER A 71 24.58 11.13 21.29
CA SER A 71 24.65 9.68 21.07
C SER A 71 23.28 9.07 20.83
N PHE A 72 22.28 9.44 21.63
CA PHE A 72 20.91 8.95 21.48
C PHE A 72 20.23 9.52 20.22
N ALA A 73 20.44 10.79 19.89
CA ALA A 73 19.93 11.39 18.67
C ALA A 73 20.55 10.74 17.41
N GLY A 74 21.87 10.56 17.38
CA GLY A 74 22.58 9.87 16.31
C GLY A 74 22.14 8.40 16.19
N GLY A 75 22.01 7.71 17.31
CA GLY A 75 21.48 6.35 17.38
C GLY A 75 20.08 6.25 16.78
N ALA A 76 19.15 7.13 17.16
CA ALA A 76 17.78 7.13 16.65
C ALA A 76 17.74 7.25 15.11
N VAL A 77 18.55 8.13 14.53
CA VAL A 77 18.64 8.30 13.06
C VAL A 77 19.20 7.05 12.39
N LEU A 78 20.29 6.48 12.91
CA LEU A 78 20.93 5.29 12.37
C LEU A 78 19.99 4.07 12.41
N PHE A 79 19.32 3.84 13.55
CA PHE A 79 18.39 2.73 13.69
C PHE A 79 17.12 2.91 12.86
N ALA A 80 16.62 4.14 12.71
CA ALA A 80 15.52 4.44 11.80
C ALA A 80 15.90 4.14 10.33
N ALA A 81 17.07 4.59 9.88
CA ALA A 81 17.57 4.28 8.54
C ALA A 81 17.77 2.77 8.33
N GLY A 82 18.32 2.07 9.32
CA GLY A 82 18.44 0.61 9.31
C GLY A 82 17.10 -0.09 9.16
N SER A 83 16.09 0.33 9.92
CA SER A 83 14.74 -0.24 9.82
C SER A 83 14.15 -0.09 8.41
N LEU A 84 14.33 1.06 7.75
CA LEU A 84 13.87 1.25 6.37
C LEU A 84 14.54 0.28 5.37
N LEU A 85 15.84 0.04 5.53
CA LEU A 85 16.60 -0.89 4.68
C LEU A 85 16.14 -2.35 4.88
N PHE A 86 16.03 -2.78 6.13
CA PHE A 86 15.53 -4.13 6.46
C PHE A 86 14.06 -4.31 6.06
N GLY A 87 13.26 -3.24 6.04
CA GLY A 87 11.91 -3.27 5.50
C GLY A 87 11.88 -3.64 4.02
N LYS A 88 12.73 -3.02 3.20
CA LYS A 88 12.86 -3.38 1.78
C LYS A 88 13.36 -4.82 1.57
N LEU A 89 14.40 -5.22 2.32
CA LEU A 89 14.95 -6.57 2.24
C LEU A 89 13.94 -7.63 2.66
N SER A 90 13.12 -7.36 3.67
CA SER A 90 12.06 -8.25 4.11
C SER A 90 10.98 -8.43 3.04
N GLN A 91 10.56 -7.34 2.37
CA GLN A 91 9.60 -7.40 1.27
C GLN A 91 10.15 -8.25 0.11
N GLU A 92 11.39 -8.01 -0.31
CA GLU A 92 12.02 -8.80 -1.38
C GLU A 92 12.19 -10.28 -1.00
N ALA A 93 12.58 -10.56 0.24
CA ALA A 93 12.72 -11.92 0.75
C ALA A 93 11.36 -12.66 0.78
N THR A 94 10.29 -11.98 1.19
CA THR A 94 8.94 -12.52 1.23
C THR A 94 8.44 -12.86 -0.18
N LEU A 95 8.62 -11.94 -1.14
CA LEU A 95 8.26 -12.19 -2.53
C LEU A 95 9.04 -13.37 -3.13
N THR A 96 10.34 -13.45 -2.83
CA THR A 96 11.19 -14.56 -3.30
C THR A 96 10.78 -15.89 -2.67
N GLN A 97 10.40 -15.89 -1.39
CA GLN A 97 9.91 -17.07 -0.70
C GLN A 97 8.59 -17.55 -1.32
N LEU A 98 7.61 -16.66 -1.51
CA LEU A 98 6.33 -17.00 -2.12
C LEU A 98 6.53 -17.55 -3.53
N ASP A 99 7.37 -16.90 -4.33
CA ASP A 99 7.68 -17.35 -5.68
C ASP A 99 8.32 -18.75 -5.69
N PHE A 100 9.25 -19.02 -4.77
CA PHE A 100 9.86 -20.36 -4.64
C PHE A 100 8.83 -21.44 -4.26
N VAL A 101 7.88 -21.11 -3.38
CA VAL A 101 6.84 -22.05 -2.95
C VAL A 101 5.85 -22.35 -4.08
N GLU A 102 5.49 -21.37 -4.91
CA GLU A 102 4.68 -21.61 -6.11
C GLU A 102 5.37 -22.60 -7.05
N HIS A 103 6.64 -22.35 -7.39
CA HIS A 103 7.42 -23.24 -8.24
C HIS A 103 7.56 -24.65 -7.67
N CYS A 104 7.56 -24.81 -6.34
CA CYS A 104 7.58 -26.13 -5.73
C CYS A 104 6.30 -26.94 -6.01
N ASN A 105 5.18 -26.27 -6.25
CA ASN A 105 3.88 -26.89 -6.56
C ASN A 105 3.70 -27.18 -8.06
N GLY A 106 4.38 -26.44 -8.94
CA GLY A 106 4.39 -26.65 -10.38
C GLY A 106 4.66 -25.36 -11.15
N GLU A 107 5.02 -25.46 -12.43
CA GLU A 107 5.24 -24.27 -13.28
C GLU A 107 3.94 -23.53 -13.61
N ALA A 108 2.83 -24.26 -13.68
CA ALA A 108 1.49 -23.75 -13.96
C ALA A 108 0.66 -23.49 -12.68
N CYS A 109 1.33 -23.24 -11.55
CA CYS A 109 0.72 -23.01 -10.23
C CYS A 109 0.96 -21.57 -9.76
N PHE A 110 -0.11 -20.90 -9.31
CA PHE A 110 -0.08 -19.49 -8.91
C PHE A 110 -0.80 -19.25 -7.60
N PHE A 111 -0.30 -18.36 -6.75
CA PHE A 111 -1.02 -17.98 -5.54
C PHE A 111 -2.21 -17.08 -5.86
N VAL A 112 -3.32 -17.39 -5.19
CA VAL A 112 -4.63 -16.82 -5.44
C VAL A 112 -5.26 -16.28 -4.13
N GLY A 113 -4.40 -16.01 -3.16
CA GLY A 113 -4.75 -15.61 -1.80
C GLY A 113 -3.87 -16.34 -0.78
N ASP A 114 -4.18 -16.16 0.50
CA ASP A 114 -3.39 -16.75 1.58
C ASP A 114 -3.51 -18.28 1.58
N GLY A 115 -2.44 -18.96 1.18
CA GLY A 115 -2.34 -20.43 1.21
C GLY A 115 -3.24 -21.16 0.21
N THR A 116 -3.69 -20.48 -0.85
CA THR A 116 -4.53 -21.04 -1.92
C THR A 116 -3.82 -20.90 -3.26
N ILE A 117 -3.76 -22.00 -4.02
CA ILE A 117 -3.09 -22.10 -5.31
C ILE A 117 -4.11 -22.39 -6.40
N ALA A 118 -4.03 -21.65 -7.50
CA ALA A 118 -4.66 -22.02 -8.76
C ALA A 118 -3.66 -22.74 -9.66
N GLU A 119 -4.02 -23.96 -10.04
CA GLU A 119 -3.25 -24.83 -10.91
C GLU A 119 -3.96 -24.95 -12.27
N PHE A 120 -3.26 -24.56 -13.34
CA PHE A 120 -3.78 -24.62 -14.70
C PHE A 120 -3.59 -26.04 -15.27
N SER A 121 -4.66 -26.82 -15.27
CA SER A 121 -4.70 -28.14 -15.92
C SER A 121 -5.07 -28.02 -17.40
N ASP A 122 -5.20 -29.14 -18.10
CA ASP A 122 -5.44 -29.14 -19.56
C ASP A 122 -6.81 -28.55 -19.95
N ASP A 123 -7.85 -28.78 -19.15
CA ASP A 123 -9.23 -28.39 -19.48
C ASP A 123 -9.93 -27.54 -18.40
N ALA A 124 -9.30 -27.38 -17.22
CA ALA A 124 -9.88 -26.64 -16.10
C ALA A 124 -8.82 -25.94 -15.24
N LEU A 125 -9.26 -24.93 -14.49
CA LEU A 125 -8.53 -24.35 -13.38
C LEU A 125 -8.85 -25.12 -12.10
N LEU A 126 -7.83 -25.60 -11.41
CA LEU A 126 -7.96 -26.28 -10.12
C LEU A 126 -7.56 -25.33 -8.99
N ILE A 127 -8.51 -24.99 -8.12
CA ILE A 127 -8.23 -24.20 -6.93
C ILE A 127 -8.08 -25.16 -5.74
N ARG A 128 -6.90 -25.16 -5.12
CA ARG A 128 -6.56 -26.03 -3.99
C ARG A 128 -5.76 -25.30 -2.93
N SER A 129 -5.69 -25.88 -1.73
CA SER A 129 -4.78 -25.38 -0.71
C SER A 129 -3.31 -25.64 -1.11
N GLU A 130 -2.43 -24.73 -0.72
CA GLU A 130 -0.97 -24.87 -0.83
C GLU A 130 -0.48 -26.18 -0.19
N THR A 131 -1.01 -26.48 0.99
CA THR A 131 -0.75 -27.74 1.67
C THR A 131 -1.71 -28.79 1.16
N ASP A 132 -1.17 -29.96 0.80
CA ASP A 132 -1.85 -31.18 0.33
C ASP A 132 -2.67 -31.84 1.45
N THR A 133 -3.47 -31.02 2.13
CA THR A 133 -4.50 -31.44 3.07
C THR A 133 -5.68 -31.91 2.24
N ALA A 134 -6.39 -32.95 2.71
CA ALA A 134 -7.53 -33.59 2.05
C ALA A 134 -8.77 -32.69 1.83
N LYS A 135 -8.61 -31.37 1.77
CA LYS A 135 -9.64 -30.42 1.40
C LYS A 135 -10.01 -30.62 -0.07
N GLN A 136 -11.31 -30.56 -0.36
CA GLN A 136 -11.84 -30.70 -1.71
C GLN A 136 -11.18 -29.70 -2.66
N LYS A 137 -10.69 -30.21 -3.80
CA LYS A 137 -10.20 -29.39 -4.91
C LYS A 137 -11.41 -28.84 -5.65
N ILE A 138 -11.43 -27.53 -5.88
CA ILE A 138 -12.48 -26.88 -6.67
C ILE A 138 -12.00 -26.91 -8.13
N ARG A 139 -12.78 -27.56 -9.00
CA ARG A 139 -12.52 -27.60 -10.44
C ARG A 139 -13.44 -26.62 -11.15
N VAL A 140 -12.86 -25.67 -11.86
CA VAL A 140 -13.59 -24.66 -12.63
C VAL A 140 -13.23 -24.80 -14.11
N PRO A 141 -14.18 -25.21 -14.98
CA PRO A 141 -13.93 -25.32 -16.41
C PRO A 141 -13.54 -23.96 -17.03
N TYR A 142 -12.59 -23.94 -17.97
CA TYR A 142 -12.15 -22.66 -18.57
C TYR A 142 -13.27 -21.89 -19.30
N LYS A 143 -14.25 -22.60 -19.86
CA LYS A 143 -15.43 -22.00 -20.49
C LYS A 143 -16.23 -21.08 -19.56
N ASP A 144 -16.13 -21.28 -18.25
CA ASP A 144 -16.85 -20.50 -17.24
C ASP A 144 -15.99 -19.33 -16.71
N ILE A 145 -14.71 -19.25 -17.10
CA ILE A 145 -13.73 -18.28 -16.57
C ILE A 145 -13.44 -17.22 -17.63
N LYS A 146 -13.36 -15.96 -17.20
CA LYS A 146 -12.78 -14.87 -17.99
C LYS A 146 -11.50 -14.40 -17.32
N PHE A 147 -10.45 -14.21 -18.10
CA PHE A 147 -9.16 -13.72 -17.61
C PHE A 147 -8.99 -12.26 -18.03
N HIS A 148 -8.79 -11.39 -17.05
CA HIS A 148 -8.58 -9.96 -17.26
C HIS A 148 -7.16 -9.59 -16.83
N SER A 149 -6.39 -8.97 -17.73
CA SER A 149 -5.11 -8.35 -17.40
C SER A 149 -5.36 -6.93 -16.92
N VAL A 150 -4.92 -6.64 -15.70
CA VAL A 150 -5.19 -5.38 -15.01
C VAL A 150 -3.87 -4.71 -14.65
N CYS A 151 -3.75 -3.42 -14.97
CA CYS A 151 -2.61 -2.60 -14.58
C CYS A 151 -3.06 -1.59 -13.52
N THR A 152 -2.84 -1.94 -12.25
CA THR A 152 -3.17 -1.06 -11.13
C THR A 152 -2.14 0.05 -11.00
N ARG A 153 -2.61 1.30 -11.05
CA ARG A 153 -1.76 2.50 -11.03
C ARG A 153 -2.09 3.36 -9.82
N THR A 154 -1.11 3.55 -8.94
CA THR A 154 -1.26 4.45 -7.77
C THR A 154 -0.93 5.91 -8.08
N LYS A 155 -0.47 6.18 -9.31
CA LYS A 155 -0.08 7.49 -9.83
C LYS A 155 -0.52 7.63 -11.29
N PRO A 156 -0.81 8.85 -11.77
CA PRO A 156 -1.19 9.13 -13.15
C PRO A 156 0.03 9.04 -14.09
N GLN A 157 0.50 7.82 -14.32
CA GLN A 157 1.63 7.52 -15.19
C GLN A 157 1.46 6.12 -15.80
N GLU A 158 2.16 5.85 -16.89
CA GLU A 158 2.00 4.61 -17.64
C GLU A 158 2.38 3.37 -16.81
N LYS A 159 3.40 3.49 -15.93
CA LYS A 159 3.88 2.38 -15.10
C LYS A 159 2.95 2.11 -13.90
N GLY A 160 2.41 0.89 -13.85
CA GLY A 160 1.63 0.34 -12.73
C GLY A 160 2.12 -1.04 -12.27
N LYS A 161 1.37 -1.65 -11.35
CA LYS A 161 1.52 -3.04 -10.91
C LYS A 161 0.56 -3.90 -11.74
N TRP A 162 1.11 -4.91 -12.40
CA TRP A 162 0.33 -5.85 -13.21
C TRP A 162 -0.23 -6.98 -12.36
N SER A 163 -1.49 -7.30 -12.58
CA SER A 163 -2.18 -8.46 -12.03
C SER A 163 -3.08 -9.10 -13.09
N VAL A 164 -3.46 -10.35 -12.83
CA VAL A 164 -4.48 -11.05 -13.61
C VAL A 164 -5.65 -11.32 -12.68
N VAL A 165 -6.84 -10.88 -13.09
CA VAL A 165 -8.10 -11.12 -12.39
C VAL A 165 -8.85 -12.23 -13.13
N MET A 166 -9.11 -13.31 -12.42
CA MET A 166 -9.89 -14.45 -12.89
C MET A 166 -11.34 -14.27 -12.42
N GLU A 167 -12.24 -14.04 -13.37
CA GLU A 167 -13.67 -13.88 -13.11
C GLU A 167 -14.38 -15.22 -13.34
N MET A 168 -15.02 -15.76 -12.30
CA MET A 168 -15.72 -17.05 -12.36
C MET A 168 -17.04 -17.05 -11.58
N PRO A 169 -17.98 -17.96 -11.88
CA PRO A 169 -19.25 -18.03 -11.15
C PRO A 169 -19.06 -18.26 -9.65
N ALA A 170 -19.77 -17.49 -8.81
CA ALA A 170 -19.65 -17.55 -7.35
C ALA A 170 -19.90 -18.94 -6.78
N ARG A 171 -20.78 -19.73 -7.41
CA ARG A 171 -21.11 -21.11 -7.02
C ARG A 171 -19.90 -22.03 -6.85
N TYR A 172 -18.77 -21.74 -7.52
CA TYR A 172 -17.55 -22.54 -7.40
C TYR A 172 -16.74 -22.22 -6.15
N VAL A 173 -16.82 -20.98 -5.65
CA VAL A 173 -15.92 -20.46 -4.61
C VAL A 173 -16.67 -20.11 -3.32
N MET A 174 -17.96 -19.79 -3.43
CA MET A 174 -18.83 -19.37 -2.33
C MET A 174 -19.94 -20.40 -2.10
N LYS A 175 -20.32 -20.60 -0.83
CA LYS A 175 -21.38 -21.55 -0.43
C LYS A 175 -22.82 -21.08 -0.69
N ARG A 176 -23.04 -19.82 -1.09
CA ARG A 176 -24.39 -19.23 -1.30
C ARG A 176 -24.61 -18.85 -2.76
N GLY A 177 -25.79 -19.19 -3.29
CA GLY A 177 -26.08 -19.37 -4.71
C GLY A 177 -26.47 -18.14 -5.54
N ASP A 178 -26.68 -16.97 -4.94
CA ASP A 178 -27.11 -15.74 -5.66
C ASP A 178 -26.05 -14.62 -5.65
N SER A 179 -24.79 -14.96 -5.36
CA SER A 179 -23.72 -13.96 -5.29
C SER A 179 -23.19 -13.57 -6.68
N PRO A 180 -22.77 -12.30 -6.87
CA PRO A 180 -22.13 -11.84 -8.10
C PRO A 180 -20.88 -12.67 -8.41
N ARG A 181 -20.45 -12.70 -9.68
CA ARG A 181 -19.27 -13.49 -10.11
C ARG A 181 -18.07 -13.19 -9.21
N ALA A 182 -17.39 -14.25 -8.79
CA ALA A 182 -16.20 -14.15 -7.94
C ALA A 182 -15.03 -13.63 -8.78
N LEU A 183 -14.37 -12.61 -8.26
CA LEU A 183 -13.15 -12.03 -8.81
C LEU A 183 -11.97 -12.44 -7.95
N ILE A 184 -10.99 -13.02 -8.62
CA ILE A 184 -9.86 -13.65 -7.98
C ILE A 184 -8.58 -13.05 -8.57
N GLU A 185 -7.82 -12.31 -7.78
CA GLU A 185 -6.60 -11.63 -8.23
C GLU A 185 -5.35 -12.46 -7.95
N THR A 186 -4.45 -12.52 -8.95
CA THR A 186 -3.09 -13.04 -8.83
C THR A 186 -2.10 -12.02 -9.40
N ASP A 187 -0.86 -12.01 -8.89
CA ASP A 187 0.19 -11.17 -9.43
C ASP A 187 0.47 -11.51 -10.92
N GLY A 188 0.69 -10.46 -11.73
CA GLY A 188 0.93 -10.54 -13.17
C GLY A 188 2.34 -11.00 -13.49
N LYS A 189 2.62 -12.28 -13.25
CA LYS A 189 3.93 -12.90 -13.53
C LYS A 189 4.02 -13.27 -15.01
N GLU A 190 5.20 -13.11 -15.61
CA GLU A 190 5.43 -13.48 -17.01
C GLU A 190 5.05 -14.96 -17.30
N ARG A 191 5.36 -15.86 -16.35
CA ARG A 191 5.01 -17.28 -16.48
C ARG A 191 3.49 -17.50 -16.53
N LEU A 192 2.69 -16.69 -15.81
CA LEU A 192 1.23 -16.77 -15.84
C LEU A 192 0.69 -16.42 -17.22
N TYR A 193 1.20 -15.33 -17.80
CA TYR A 193 0.80 -14.92 -19.15
C TYR A 193 1.16 -15.99 -20.19
N ARG A 194 2.35 -16.60 -20.09
CA ARG A 194 2.74 -17.73 -20.94
C ARG A 194 1.83 -18.94 -20.77
N THR A 195 1.51 -19.33 -19.53
CA THR A 195 0.58 -20.44 -19.27
C THR A 195 -0.80 -20.17 -19.85
N ILE A 196 -1.33 -18.95 -19.76
CA ILE A 196 -2.62 -18.58 -20.35
C ILE A 196 -2.57 -18.72 -21.88
N GLU A 197 -1.49 -18.25 -22.52
CA GLU A 197 -1.29 -18.32 -23.97
C GLU A 197 -1.11 -19.77 -24.47
N GLU A 198 -0.27 -20.57 -23.81
CA GLU A 198 -0.04 -21.99 -24.13
C GLU A 198 -1.33 -22.83 -24.05
N ARG A 199 -2.24 -22.43 -23.17
CA ARG A 199 -3.56 -23.08 -23.01
C ARG A 199 -4.62 -22.54 -23.98
N GLY A 200 -4.27 -21.61 -24.87
CA GLY A 200 -5.19 -21.00 -25.83
C GLY A 200 -6.28 -20.15 -25.19
N LEU A 201 -6.05 -19.65 -23.97
CA LEU A 201 -7.01 -18.84 -23.22
C LEU A 201 -6.91 -17.37 -23.62
N MET A 202 -8.05 -16.71 -23.76
CA MET A 202 -8.10 -15.29 -24.12
C MET A 202 -7.88 -14.42 -22.89
N LEU A 203 -6.90 -13.52 -22.97
CA LEU A 203 -6.63 -12.50 -21.98
C LEU A 203 -7.26 -11.17 -22.43
N LEU A 204 -8.24 -10.68 -21.66
CA LEU A 204 -8.93 -9.42 -21.91
C LEU A 204 -8.20 -8.26 -21.21
N GLY A 205 -8.40 -7.03 -21.67
CA GLY A 205 -7.84 -5.83 -21.06
C GLY A 205 -6.48 -5.42 -21.61
N GLU A 206 -5.74 -4.65 -20.81
CA GLU A 206 -4.46 -4.09 -21.24
C GLU A 206 -3.37 -5.17 -21.25
N GLN A 207 -2.61 -5.28 -22.33
CA GLN A 207 -1.54 -6.27 -22.41
C GLN A 207 -0.29 -5.81 -21.65
N PRO A 208 0.32 -6.68 -20.82
CA PRO A 208 1.58 -6.37 -20.17
C PRO A 208 2.70 -6.22 -21.23
N PRO A 209 3.75 -5.42 -20.95
CA PRO A 209 4.94 -5.39 -21.80
C PRO A 209 5.56 -6.80 -21.91
N ARG A 210 5.84 -7.26 -23.15
CA ARG A 210 6.41 -8.59 -23.39
C ARG A 210 7.93 -8.52 -23.59
N GLY A 211 8.66 -9.45 -22.96
CA GLY A 211 10.11 -9.61 -23.13
C GLY A 211 10.92 -8.36 -22.78
N ASN A 212 11.65 -7.81 -23.76
CA ASN A 212 12.50 -6.63 -23.59
C ASN A 212 11.77 -5.29 -23.84
N GLU A 213 10.48 -5.31 -24.16
CA GLU A 213 9.71 -4.08 -24.35
C GLU A 213 9.59 -3.34 -23.01
N ARG A 214 10.31 -2.22 -22.90
CA ARG A 214 10.15 -1.31 -21.77
C ARG A 214 9.19 -0.22 -22.19
N ARG A 215 7.96 -0.26 -21.66
CA ARG A 215 7.09 0.93 -21.73
C ARG A 215 7.77 2.06 -20.98
N GLU A 216 8.01 3.17 -21.68
CA GLU A 216 8.51 4.37 -21.05
C GLU A 216 7.49 4.86 -20.02
N ASN A 217 7.99 5.28 -18.85
CA ASN A 217 7.13 5.80 -17.80
C ASN A 217 6.71 7.24 -18.11
N LYS A 218 5.79 7.40 -19.07
CA LYS A 218 5.20 8.69 -19.42
C LYS A 218 4.23 9.13 -18.32
N LYS A 219 4.33 10.38 -17.90
CA LYS A 219 3.34 11.02 -17.02
C LYS A 219 2.16 11.49 -17.87
N PHE A 220 0.95 11.29 -17.38
CA PHE A 220 -0.28 11.67 -18.08
C PHE A 220 -0.57 13.16 -17.94
N GLU A 221 -1.28 13.71 -18.92
CA GLU A 221 -1.55 15.15 -19.01
C GLU A 221 -2.82 15.52 -18.23
N PRO A 222 -2.72 16.39 -17.20
CA PRO A 222 -3.88 16.76 -16.39
C PRO A 222 -4.79 17.74 -17.14
N ARG A 223 -6.11 17.55 -17.04
CA ARG A 223 -7.12 18.45 -17.60
C ARG A 223 -7.88 19.21 -16.54
N ALA A 224 -8.50 18.50 -15.59
CA ALA A 224 -9.26 19.10 -14.52
C ALA A 224 -8.97 18.43 -13.18
N ARG A 225 -9.13 19.18 -12.10
CA ARG A 225 -8.90 18.69 -10.74
C ARG A 225 -9.96 19.22 -9.79
N PHE A 226 -10.69 18.30 -9.20
CA PHE A 226 -11.70 18.53 -8.19
C PHE A 226 -11.18 18.08 -6.84
N LEU A 227 -11.43 18.87 -5.79
CA LEU A 227 -10.94 18.62 -4.45
C LEU A 227 -12.12 18.35 -3.52
N LEU A 228 -12.04 17.24 -2.78
CA LEU A 228 -13.01 16.90 -1.75
C LEU A 228 -12.37 17.10 -0.36
N PRO A 229 -12.62 18.22 0.32
CA PRO A 229 -12.07 18.44 1.65
C PRO A 229 -12.66 17.44 2.66
N ASP A 230 -11.80 16.84 3.48
CA ASP A 230 -12.24 15.95 4.57
C ASP A 230 -12.40 16.77 5.85
N GLU A 231 -13.63 17.19 6.14
CA GLU A 231 -13.93 18.08 7.27
C GLU A 231 -13.58 17.47 8.62
N GLN A 232 -13.86 16.17 8.82
CA GLN A 232 -13.59 15.50 10.08
C GLN A 232 -12.08 15.44 10.35
N ARG A 233 -11.30 15.08 9.34
CA ARG A 233 -9.84 15.03 9.47
C ARG A 233 -9.21 16.40 9.59
N ARG A 234 -9.73 17.40 8.88
CA ARG A 234 -9.33 18.80 9.03
C ARG A 234 -9.58 19.30 10.45
N ARG A 235 -10.76 19.04 11.01
CA ARG A 235 -11.11 19.40 12.40
C ARG A 235 -10.16 18.76 13.40
N ARG A 236 -9.90 17.45 13.28
CA ARG A 236 -8.92 16.75 14.14
C ARG A 236 -7.52 17.36 14.02
N SER A 237 -7.07 17.64 12.79
CA SER A 237 -5.75 18.23 12.54
C SER A 237 -5.64 19.64 13.13
N LEU A 238 -6.70 20.44 13.08
CA LEU A 238 -6.75 21.75 13.74
C LEU A 238 -6.67 21.64 15.26
N ILE A 239 -7.35 20.67 15.87
CA ILE A 239 -7.25 20.42 17.31
C ILE A 239 -5.80 20.11 17.70
N PHE A 240 -5.14 19.22 16.98
CA PHE A 240 -3.73 18.89 17.25
C PHE A 240 -2.77 20.06 16.98
N ALA A 241 -3.05 20.89 15.97
CA ALA A 241 -2.29 22.12 15.74
C ALA A 241 -2.47 23.09 16.93
N GLY A 242 -3.69 23.24 17.44
CA GLY A 242 -3.98 24.04 18.63
C GLY A 242 -3.22 23.55 19.87
N VAL A 243 -3.21 22.23 20.12
CA VAL A 243 -2.40 21.63 21.19
C VAL A 243 -0.91 21.94 20.99
N GLY A 244 -0.41 21.83 19.75
CA GLY A 244 0.96 22.20 19.42
C GLY A 244 1.30 23.67 19.73
N VAL A 245 0.41 24.59 19.40
CA VAL A 245 0.58 26.02 19.71
C VAL A 245 0.56 26.26 21.22
N VAL A 246 -0.32 25.59 21.98
CA VAL A 246 -0.34 25.68 23.44
C VAL A 246 0.99 25.21 24.05
N LEU A 247 1.57 24.13 23.52
CA LEU A 247 2.89 23.65 23.95
C LEU A 247 4.01 24.65 23.63
N ILE A 248 3.95 25.35 22.50
CA ILE A 248 4.93 26.42 22.17
C ILE A 248 4.82 27.56 23.18
N VAL A 249 3.59 28.03 23.46
CA VAL A 249 3.36 29.13 24.40
C VAL A 249 3.79 28.72 25.82
N ALA A 250 3.42 27.52 26.28
CA ALA A 250 3.85 27.00 27.57
C ALA A 250 5.38 26.85 27.65
N GLY A 251 6.04 26.36 26.59
CA GLY A 251 7.49 26.26 26.53
C GLY A 251 8.19 27.63 26.59
N ALA A 252 7.65 28.63 25.88
CA ALA A 252 8.15 29.99 25.92
C ALA A 252 7.96 30.64 27.31
N LEU A 253 6.81 30.43 27.94
CA LEU A 253 6.55 30.92 29.31
C LEU A 253 7.51 30.27 30.32
N ILE A 254 7.74 28.96 30.22
CA ILE A 254 8.70 28.25 31.08
C ILE A 254 10.11 28.81 30.89
N ALA A 255 10.56 28.97 29.63
CA ALA A 255 11.89 29.49 29.33
C ALA A 255 12.11 30.95 29.78
N VAL A 256 11.06 31.78 29.80
CA VAL A 256 11.13 33.20 30.19
C VAL A 256 11.03 33.38 31.71
N PHE A 257 10.08 32.69 32.36
CA PHE A 257 9.79 32.88 33.78
C PHE A 257 10.65 31.99 34.70
N TRP A 258 11.10 30.84 34.22
CA TRP A 258 11.97 29.94 34.97
C TRP A 258 13.24 29.63 34.17
N LYS A 259 14.23 30.54 34.29
CA LYS A 259 15.54 30.39 33.61
C LYS A 259 16.28 29.10 33.96
N GLU A 260 15.96 28.48 35.10
CA GLU A 260 16.48 27.18 35.53
C GLU A 260 15.93 26.02 34.67
N PHE A 261 14.78 26.20 34.00
CA PHE A 261 14.12 25.19 33.15
C PHE A 261 14.15 25.56 31.65
N LEU A 262 15.24 26.18 31.21
CA LEU A 262 15.37 26.72 29.86
C LEU A 262 15.36 25.64 28.75
N LEU A 263 16.10 24.53 28.88
CA LEU A 263 16.05 23.44 27.89
C LEU A 263 14.71 22.67 27.93
N ILE A 264 14.01 22.57 29.08
CA ILE A 264 12.64 22.02 29.12
C ILE A 264 11.71 22.91 28.31
N GLY A 265 11.80 24.23 28.51
CA GLY A 265 11.05 25.20 27.73
C GLY A 265 11.34 25.11 26.23
N ILE A 266 12.62 24.97 25.86
CA ILE A 266 13.05 24.77 24.46
C ILE A 266 12.51 23.45 23.90
N ILE A 267 12.59 22.35 24.64
CA ILE A 267 12.08 21.05 24.21
C ILE A 267 10.57 21.10 24.01
N LEU A 268 9.83 21.64 24.98
CA LEU A 268 8.39 21.79 24.88
C LEU A 268 8.02 22.63 23.66
N GLY A 269 8.79 23.68 23.39
CA GLY A 269 8.70 24.51 22.19
C GLY A 269 8.97 23.75 20.89
N VAL A 270 10.04 22.94 20.83
CA VAL A 270 10.39 22.12 19.67
C VAL A 270 9.36 21.03 19.42
N PHE A 271 8.87 20.35 20.46
CA PHE A 271 7.78 19.37 20.35
C PHE A 271 6.47 20.03 19.91
N GLY A 272 6.13 21.19 20.48
CA GLY A 272 4.97 21.98 20.08
C GLY A 272 5.05 22.43 18.62
N LEU A 273 6.23 22.86 18.17
CA LEU A 273 6.51 23.23 16.78
C LEU A 273 6.38 22.02 15.85
N PHE A 274 6.98 20.88 16.22
CA PHE A 274 6.89 19.65 15.45
C PHE A 274 5.43 19.18 15.31
N TRP A 275 4.66 19.16 16.39
CA TRP A 275 3.24 18.81 16.37
C TRP A 275 2.43 19.79 15.52
N SER A 276 2.69 21.09 15.62
CA SER A 276 2.01 22.12 14.84
C SER A 276 2.28 21.95 13.34
N ILE A 277 3.56 21.82 12.94
CA ILE A 277 3.95 21.62 11.54
C ILE A 277 3.37 20.31 11.00
N ARG A 278 3.50 19.22 11.75
CA ARG A 278 2.96 17.90 11.38
C ARG A 278 1.44 17.98 11.17
N SER A 279 0.73 18.67 12.05
CA SER A 279 -0.72 18.81 12.02
C SER A 279 -1.20 19.73 10.90
N LEU A 280 -0.48 20.84 10.64
CA LEU A 280 -0.73 21.71 9.48
C LEU A 280 -0.49 20.97 8.16
N PHE A 281 0.55 20.15 8.09
CA PHE A 281 0.80 19.31 6.92
C PHE A 281 -0.28 18.22 6.75
N ALA A 282 -0.76 17.63 7.85
CA ALA A 282 -1.88 16.71 7.84
C ALA A 282 -3.18 17.39 7.40
N PHE A 283 -3.42 18.64 7.83
CA PHE A 283 -4.54 19.46 7.40
C PHE A 283 -4.49 19.77 5.90
N ALA A 284 -3.33 20.20 5.39
CA ALA A 284 -3.13 20.48 3.97
C ALA A 284 -3.34 19.23 3.09
N LYS A 285 -3.00 18.05 3.63
CA LYS A 285 -3.22 16.74 2.98
C LYS A 285 -4.58 16.11 3.25
N ALA A 286 -5.42 16.69 4.12
CA ALA A 286 -6.78 16.23 4.40
C ALA A 286 -7.75 16.70 3.31
N LYS A 287 -7.48 16.24 2.09
CA LYS A 287 -8.34 16.43 0.92
C LYS A 287 -8.23 15.22 0.02
N GLY A 288 -9.37 14.68 -0.37
CA GLY A 288 -9.47 13.82 -1.53
C GLY A 288 -9.27 14.64 -2.80
N ALA A 289 -8.79 14.01 -3.86
CA ALA A 289 -8.63 14.65 -5.15
C ALA A 289 -9.14 13.71 -6.24
N LEU A 290 -10.12 14.19 -7.00
CA LEU A 290 -10.57 13.60 -8.25
C LEU A 290 -9.96 14.41 -9.38
N SER A 291 -9.10 13.81 -10.18
CA SER A 291 -8.44 14.47 -11.29
C SER A 291 -8.75 13.75 -12.59
N PHE A 292 -9.09 14.51 -13.62
CA PHE A 292 -9.30 14.04 -14.98
C PHE A 292 -8.03 14.30 -15.79
N TYR A 293 -7.59 13.27 -16.49
CA TYR A 293 -6.45 13.27 -17.40
C TYR A 293 -6.95 12.94 -18.81
N GLU A 294 -6.15 13.29 -19.82
CA GLU A 294 -6.43 12.87 -21.20
C GLU A 294 -6.58 11.35 -21.32
N GLU A 295 -5.75 10.61 -20.59
CA GLU A 295 -5.70 9.16 -20.66
C GLU A 295 -6.64 8.45 -19.68
N GLY A 296 -7.13 9.13 -18.63
CA GLY A 296 -7.95 8.47 -17.62
C GLY A 296 -8.41 9.33 -16.44
N ILE A 297 -8.95 8.66 -15.42
CA ILE A 297 -9.43 9.27 -14.17
C ILE A 297 -8.54 8.83 -13.01
N TYR A 298 -8.18 9.78 -12.14
CA TYR A 298 -7.40 9.54 -10.94
C TYR A 298 -8.22 9.89 -9.71
N TRP A 299 -8.30 8.95 -8.77
CA TRP A 299 -8.82 9.21 -7.44
C TRP A 299 -7.75 9.05 -6.38
N GLN A 300 -7.73 9.99 -5.46
CA GLN A 300 -6.95 9.92 -4.24
C GLN A 300 -7.85 10.24 -3.06
N GLU A 301 -8.06 9.27 -2.17
CA GLU A 301 -8.79 9.51 -0.93
C GLU A 301 -7.99 10.34 0.09
N SER A 302 -8.67 11.04 0.98
CA SER A 302 -8.07 11.94 1.98
C SER A 302 -7.17 11.18 2.97
N GLY A 303 -5.87 11.26 2.71
CA GLY A 303 -4.78 10.86 3.61
C GLY A 303 -4.78 9.39 4.06
N ARG A 304 -5.30 8.48 3.24
CA ARG A 304 -5.07 7.05 3.39
C ARG A 304 -3.81 6.58 2.62
N ALA A 305 -3.49 5.29 2.79
CA ALA A 305 -2.31 4.62 2.23
C ALA A 305 -2.32 4.62 0.69
N GLU A 306 -1.22 4.20 0.05
CA GLU A 306 -1.13 4.12 -1.42
C GLU A 306 -2.20 3.20 -2.04
N THR A 307 -2.81 2.31 -1.25
CA THR A 307 -3.85 1.37 -1.65
C THR A 307 -5.17 2.01 -2.05
N ASP A 308 -5.47 3.21 -1.55
CA ASP A 308 -6.74 3.90 -1.80
C ASP A 308 -6.60 4.99 -2.88
N ARG A 309 -5.52 4.87 -3.66
CA ARG A 309 -5.27 5.68 -4.85
C ARG A 309 -5.34 4.78 -6.05
N PHE A 310 -6.12 5.20 -7.02
CA PHE A 310 -6.20 4.48 -8.28
C PHE A 310 -6.24 5.45 -9.45
N PHE A 311 -5.67 5.00 -10.56
CA PHE A 311 -5.80 5.61 -11.86
C PHE A 311 -6.38 4.57 -12.81
N LEU A 312 -7.51 4.88 -13.43
CA LEU A 312 -8.17 4.04 -14.42
C LEU A 312 -8.09 4.73 -15.78
N LYS A 313 -7.65 4.00 -16.80
CA LYS A 313 -7.64 4.54 -18.18
C LYS A 313 -9.07 4.59 -18.73
N TRP A 314 -9.34 5.55 -19.62
CA TRP A 314 -10.64 5.61 -20.30
C TRP A 314 -10.96 4.33 -21.08
N SER A 315 -9.93 3.67 -21.63
CA SER A 315 -10.05 2.39 -22.33
C SER A 315 -10.44 1.20 -21.43
N GLU A 316 -10.28 1.32 -20.11
CA GLU A 316 -10.64 0.28 -19.14
C GLU A 316 -12.07 0.45 -18.62
N LEU A 317 -12.64 1.65 -18.79
CA LEU A 317 -13.97 2.00 -18.30
C LEU A 317 -15.03 1.63 -19.35
N VAL A 318 -16.09 0.98 -18.88
CA VAL A 318 -17.27 0.65 -19.69
C VAL A 318 -18.28 1.79 -19.61
N ARG A 319 -18.53 2.30 -18.40
CA ARG A 319 -19.44 3.42 -18.15
C ARG A 319 -19.17 4.07 -16.80
N VAL A 320 -19.67 5.29 -16.64
CA VAL A 320 -19.64 6.06 -15.39
C VAL A 320 -21.04 6.57 -15.10
N LYS A 321 -21.54 6.29 -13.90
CA LYS A 321 -22.89 6.66 -13.48
C LYS A 321 -22.94 7.20 -12.06
N LEU A 322 -24.04 7.87 -11.72
CA LEU A 322 -24.28 8.32 -10.36
C LEU A 322 -25.10 7.26 -9.61
N GLU A 323 -24.54 6.70 -8.55
CA GLU A 323 -25.21 5.77 -7.65
C GLU A 323 -25.41 6.38 -6.27
N THR A 324 -26.55 6.10 -5.66
CA THR A 324 -26.80 6.46 -4.26
C THR A 324 -26.71 5.20 -3.42
N VAL A 325 -25.70 5.11 -2.57
CA VAL A 325 -25.45 3.98 -1.66
C VAL A 325 -25.54 4.49 -0.24
N GLU A 326 -26.44 3.89 0.57
CA GLU A 326 -26.63 4.25 1.99
C GLU A 326 -26.87 5.76 2.22
N GLY A 327 -27.62 6.41 1.33
CA GLY A 327 -27.95 7.84 1.43
C GLY A 327 -26.80 8.79 1.07
N LYS A 328 -25.70 8.27 0.50
CA LYS A 328 -24.59 9.08 -0.05
C LYS A 328 -24.49 8.89 -1.56
N HIS A 329 -24.18 9.96 -2.27
CA HIS A 329 -23.99 9.95 -3.71
C HIS A 329 -22.55 9.63 -4.09
N TYR A 330 -22.39 8.73 -5.06
CA TYR A 330 -21.12 8.28 -5.58
C TYR A 330 -21.14 8.30 -7.11
N LEU A 331 -20.02 8.68 -7.69
CA LEU A 331 -19.67 8.42 -9.07
C LEU A 331 -19.11 6.99 -9.17
N ALA A 332 -19.91 6.06 -9.72
CA ALA A 332 -19.54 4.68 -9.95
C ALA A 332 -18.88 4.54 -11.33
N ALA A 333 -17.56 4.34 -11.35
CA ALA A 333 -16.79 4.01 -12.53
C ALA A 333 -16.80 2.48 -12.73
N GLU A 334 -17.57 2.00 -13.70
CA GLU A 334 -17.68 0.58 -14.02
C GLU A 334 -16.61 0.15 -15.02
N CYS A 335 -15.92 -0.94 -14.71
CA CYS A 335 -14.96 -1.60 -15.58
C CYS A 335 -15.29 -3.09 -15.68
N ALA A 336 -14.62 -3.81 -16.60
CA ALA A 336 -14.88 -5.22 -16.85
C ALA A 336 -14.66 -6.14 -15.62
N TYR A 337 -13.89 -5.67 -14.64
CA TYR A 337 -13.48 -6.42 -13.46
C TYR A 337 -13.94 -5.77 -12.14
N GLY A 338 -14.91 -4.86 -12.16
CA GLY A 338 -15.50 -4.29 -10.94
C GLY A 338 -16.07 -2.88 -11.11
N SER A 339 -16.60 -2.32 -10.03
CA SER A 339 -17.02 -0.92 -9.96
C SER A 339 -16.23 -0.18 -8.89
N TYR A 340 -15.75 1.02 -9.25
CA TYR A 340 -15.02 1.90 -8.35
C TYR A 340 -15.93 3.07 -7.96
N HIS A 341 -16.26 3.15 -6.66
CA HIS A 341 -17.11 4.20 -6.12
C HIS A 341 -16.28 5.39 -5.64
N ILE A 342 -16.44 6.52 -6.31
CA ILE A 342 -15.81 7.79 -5.95
C ILE A 342 -16.90 8.67 -5.33
N PRO A 343 -16.72 9.25 -4.13
CA PRO A 343 -17.70 10.19 -3.57
C PRO A 343 -18.00 11.30 -4.57
N GLU A 344 -19.27 11.67 -4.73
CA GLU A 344 -19.65 12.73 -5.64
C GLU A 344 -18.95 14.05 -5.27
N VAL A 345 -18.29 14.66 -6.26
CA VAL A 345 -17.69 15.98 -6.13
C VAL A 345 -18.47 16.93 -7.03
N ALA A 346 -18.94 18.04 -6.48
CA ALA A 346 -19.75 19.01 -7.20
C ALA A 346 -19.06 19.45 -8.52
N GLY A 347 -19.81 19.37 -9.63
CA GLY A 347 -19.34 19.72 -10.97
C GLY A 347 -18.43 18.68 -11.65
N ALA A 348 -18.04 17.60 -10.97
CA ALA A 348 -17.18 16.57 -11.58
C ALA A 348 -17.91 15.71 -12.62
N TYR A 349 -19.18 15.36 -12.36
CA TYR A 349 -19.97 14.58 -13.32
C TYR A 349 -20.40 15.42 -14.52
N ASP A 350 -20.74 16.69 -14.31
CA ASP A 350 -21.06 17.63 -15.40
C ASP A 350 -19.86 17.83 -16.32
N TYR A 351 -18.67 18.02 -15.74
CA TYR A 351 -17.43 18.07 -16.51
C TYR A 351 -17.17 16.77 -17.30
N LEU A 352 -17.45 15.60 -16.71
CA LEU A 352 -17.29 14.33 -17.40
C LEU A 352 -18.26 14.19 -18.57
N LYS A 353 -19.51 14.65 -18.43
CA LYS A 353 -20.50 14.68 -19.53
C LYS A 353 -20.05 15.56 -20.68
N GLU A 354 -19.40 16.69 -20.42
CA GLU A 354 -18.84 17.55 -21.46
C GLU A 354 -17.60 16.94 -22.13
N PHE A 355 -16.70 16.35 -21.34
CA PHE A 355 -15.42 15.86 -21.83
C PHE A 355 -15.52 14.49 -22.53
N ARG A 356 -16.32 13.57 -21.99
CA ARG A 356 -16.51 12.19 -22.48
C ARG A 356 -17.97 11.75 -22.36
N PRO A 357 -18.90 12.33 -23.16
CA PRO A 357 -20.32 12.01 -23.08
C PRO A 357 -20.62 10.52 -23.34
N GLU A 358 -19.80 9.87 -24.18
CA GLU A 358 -19.95 8.44 -24.55
C GLU A 358 -19.84 7.48 -23.36
N LEU A 359 -19.17 7.88 -22.28
CA LEU A 359 -18.98 7.06 -21.09
C LEU A 359 -20.03 7.33 -20.00
N CYS A 360 -20.81 8.40 -20.12
CA CYS A 360 -21.83 8.77 -19.14
C CYS A 360 -23.16 8.09 -19.45
N GLU A 361 -23.92 7.74 -18.41
CA GLU A 361 -25.33 7.35 -18.60
C GLU A 361 -26.14 8.54 -19.15
N ALA A 362 -26.96 8.25 -20.17
CA ALA A 362 -27.83 9.20 -20.87
C ALA A 362 -28.94 9.73 -19.96
#